data_AF-A0A352JI17-F1
#
_entry.id   AF-A0A352JI17-F1
#
_cell.length_a   1.000
_cell.length_b   1.000
_cell.length_c   1.000
_cell.angle_alpha   90.00
_cell.angle_beta   90.00
_cell.angle_gamma   90.00
#
_symmetry.space_group_name_H-M   'P 1'
#
loop_
_entity.id
_entity.type
_entity.pdbx_description
1 polymer ?
#
loop_
_entity_poly.entity_id
_entity_poly.type
_entity_poly.pdbx_seq_one_letter_code
_entity_poly.pdbx_strand_id
1 'polypeptide(L)'
;MGGNLFKNIFTSILETFGLAVWVEIVTDSPHCTYYFGPFSNESEAEAAKSGYIEDLMAEGAKGLAVTVKRCKPENLTVYDDSLDFKFDRFPAFSGQTL
;
A
#
# COMPACT_ATOMS: atom_id res chain seq x y z
N MET A 1 -22.79 -2.02 -20.79
CA MET A 1 -22.39 -2.14 -19.37
C MET A 1 -21.46 -3.35 -19.24
N GLY A 2 -20.14 -3.18 -19.38
CA GLY A 2 -19.19 -4.32 -19.46
C GLY A 2 -17.83 -4.09 -18.79
N GLY A 3 -17.68 -3.01 -18.01
CA GLY A 3 -16.39 -2.63 -17.39
C GLY A 3 -16.09 -3.31 -16.05
N ASN A 4 -17.09 -3.93 -15.41
CA ASN A 4 -16.94 -4.50 -14.07
C ASN A 4 -16.42 -5.95 -14.05
N LEU A 5 -16.39 -6.64 -15.20
CA LEU A 5 -15.92 -8.03 -15.26
C LEU A 5 -14.40 -8.09 -15.50
N PHE A 6 -13.86 -7.22 -16.35
CA PHE A 6 -12.42 -7.18 -16.67
C PHE A 6 -11.58 -6.71 -15.48
N LYS A 7 -12.04 -5.72 -14.71
CA LYS A 7 -11.32 -5.26 -13.51
C LYS A 7 -11.13 -6.39 -12.51
N ASN A 8 -12.21 -7.09 -12.15
CA ASN A 8 -12.16 -8.16 -11.16
C ASN A 8 -11.29 -9.36 -11.62
N ILE A 9 -11.33 -9.71 -12.91
CA ILE A 9 -10.48 -10.79 -13.46
C ILE A 9 -9.01 -10.37 -13.52
N PHE A 10 -8.70 -9.13 -13.92
CA PHE A 10 -7.33 -8.62 -13.94
C PHE A 10 -6.72 -8.55 -12.55
N THR A 11 -7.48 -8.10 -11.54
CA THR A 11 -7.01 -8.08 -10.15
C THR A 11 -6.65 -9.49 -9.68
N SER A 12 -7.54 -10.47 -9.89
CA SER A 12 -7.26 -11.85 -9.47
C SER A 12 -6.10 -12.51 -10.24
N ILE A 13 -5.91 -12.21 -11.53
CA ILE A 13 -4.80 -12.75 -12.32
C ILE A 13 -3.47 -12.11 -11.92
N LEU A 14 -3.40 -10.77 -11.82
CA LEU A 14 -2.13 -10.10 -11.47
C LEU A 14 -1.70 -10.39 -10.02
N GLU A 15 -2.65 -10.59 -9.10
CA GLU A 15 -2.35 -11.12 -7.77
C GLU A 15 -1.86 -12.58 -7.81
N THR A 16 -2.37 -13.43 -8.70
CA THR A 16 -1.97 -14.85 -8.76
C THR A 16 -0.56 -15.05 -9.32
N PHE A 17 -0.08 -14.17 -10.19
CA PHE A 17 1.18 -14.38 -10.91
C PHE A 17 2.39 -13.60 -10.36
N GLY A 18 2.21 -12.56 -9.52
CA GLY A 18 3.34 -11.80 -8.96
C GLY A 18 4.22 -11.10 -10.02
N LEU A 19 3.70 -10.97 -11.25
CA LEU A 19 4.36 -10.33 -12.40
C LEU A 19 3.87 -8.90 -12.65
N ALA A 20 2.91 -8.44 -11.85
CA ALA A 20 2.35 -7.10 -11.94
C ALA A 20 3.37 -6.03 -11.55
N VAL A 21 3.36 -4.91 -12.29
CA VAL A 21 4.08 -3.71 -11.88
C VAL A 21 3.18 -2.86 -11.01
N TRP A 22 3.72 -2.32 -9.93
CA TRP A 22 3.04 -1.45 -8.98
C TRP A 22 3.83 -0.17 -8.76
N VAL A 23 3.12 0.92 -8.54
CA VAL A 23 3.69 2.19 -8.09
C VAL A 23 3.47 2.27 -6.59
N GLU A 24 4.55 2.17 -5.84
CA GLU A 24 4.58 2.43 -4.40
C GLU A 24 4.82 3.92 -4.17
N ILE A 25 3.96 4.58 -3.41
CA ILE A 25 4.08 5.97 -3.00
C ILE A 25 4.07 6.01 -1.48
N VAL A 26 5.20 6.36 -0.89
CA VAL A 26 5.33 6.58 0.55
C VAL A 26 5.20 8.08 0.82
N THR A 27 4.29 8.48 1.68
CA THR A 27 4.13 9.84 2.18
C THR A 27 4.75 9.93 3.58
N ASP A 28 5.38 11.04 3.92
CA ASP A 28 5.99 11.27 5.24
C ASP A 28 4.97 11.81 6.26
N SER A 29 4.10 12.72 5.81
CA SER A 29 3.12 13.38 6.68
C SER A 29 1.77 13.51 5.96
N PRO A 30 0.74 12.73 6.34
CA PRO A 30 0.79 11.56 7.26
C PRO A 30 1.67 10.42 6.70
N HIS A 31 2.23 9.57 7.57
CA HIS A 31 3.08 8.45 7.15
C HIS A 31 2.21 7.30 6.61
N CYS A 32 2.10 7.23 5.29
CA CYS A 32 1.26 6.26 4.59
C CYS A 32 2.01 5.69 3.40
N THR A 33 1.83 4.40 3.12
CA THR A 33 2.31 3.77 1.90
C THR A 33 1.13 3.36 1.03
N TYR A 34 1.09 3.88 -0.19
CA TYR A 34 0.06 3.59 -1.18
C TYR A 34 0.64 2.75 -2.31
N TYR A 35 -0.08 1.71 -2.72
CA TYR A 35 0.26 0.89 -3.88
C TYR A 35 -0.79 1.07 -4.97
N PHE A 36 -0.39 1.73 -6.06
CA PHE A 36 -1.24 1.95 -7.24
C PHE A 36 -0.92 0.93 -8.33
N GLY A 37 -1.96 0.37 -8.93
CA GLY A 37 -1.85 -0.67 -9.94
C GLY A 37 -3.07 -1.60 -9.96
N PRO A 38 -2.96 -2.82 -10.50
CA PRO A 38 -1.74 -3.40 -11.07
C PRO A 38 -1.52 -3.01 -12.56
N PHE A 39 -0.29 -2.70 -12.95
CA PHE A 39 0.08 -2.26 -14.30
C PHE A 39 0.70 -3.39 -15.14
N SER A 40 0.50 -3.32 -16.46
CA SER A 40 1.04 -4.30 -17.41
C SER A 40 2.55 -4.17 -17.63
N ASN A 41 3.10 -2.96 -17.48
CA ASN A 41 4.52 -2.66 -17.68
C ASN A 41 4.95 -1.41 -16.89
N GLU A 42 6.27 -1.22 -16.75
CA GLU A 42 6.87 -0.12 -15.99
C GLU A 42 6.62 1.25 -16.62
N SER A 43 6.55 1.36 -17.95
CA SER A 43 6.27 2.62 -18.62
C SER A 43 4.84 3.12 -18.38
N GLU A 44 3.87 2.22 -18.32
CA GLU A 44 2.47 2.54 -17.99
C GLU A 44 2.35 3.04 -16.55
N ALA A 45 3.01 2.35 -15.63
CA ALA A 45 3.13 2.76 -14.23
C ALA A 45 3.80 4.14 -14.08
N GLU A 46 4.88 4.37 -14.84
CA GLU A 46 5.63 5.62 -14.86
C GLU A 46 4.84 6.80 -15.45
N ALA A 47 4.01 6.54 -16.45
CA ALA A 47 3.11 7.55 -17.00
C ALA A 47 1.97 7.90 -16.02
N ALA A 48 1.46 6.91 -15.29
CA ALA A 48 0.37 7.09 -14.34
C ALA A 48 0.82 7.72 -13.01
N LYS A 49 2.07 7.50 -12.57
CA LYS A 49 2.55 7.94 -11.24
C LYS A 49 2.39 9.43 -10.99
N SER A 50 2.58 10.26 -12.03
CA SER A 50 2.54 11.71 -11.91
C SER A 50 1.16 12.19 -11.44
N GLY A 51 0.08 11.59 -11.95
CA GLY A 51 -1.28 11.91 -11.51
C GLY A 51 -1.50 11.62 -10.03
N TYR A 52 -1.08 10.44 -9.57
CA TYR A 52 -1.21 10.07 -8.15
C TYR A 52 -0.40 10.97 -7.23
N ILE A 53 0.80 11.38 -7.66
CA ILE A 53 1.63 12.33 -6.91
C ILE A 53 0.93 13.68 -6.79
N GLU A 54 0.36 14.20 -7.89
CA GLU A 54 -0.35 15.47 -7.92
C GLU A 54 -1.59 15.44 -7.02
N ASP A 55 -2.38 14.37 -7.07
CA ASP A 55 -3.54 14.16 -6.21
C ASP A 55 -3.14 14.15 -4.72
N LEU A 56 -2.14 13.35 -4.35
CA LEU A 56 -1.66 13.25 -2.96
C LEU A 56 -1.07 14.57 -2.45
N MET A 57 -0.35 15.32 -3.30
CA MET A 57 0.13 16.65 -2.94
C MET A 57 -1.03 17.64 -2.76
N ALA A 58 -2.08 17.55 -3.59
CA ALA A 58 -3.27 18.39 -3.47
C ALA A 58 -4.07 18.08 -2.20
N GLU A 59 -4.06 16.82 -1.74
CA GLU A 59 -4.61 16.40 -0.44
C GLU A 59 -3.76 16.86 0.76
N GLY A 60 -2.56 17.42 0.51
CA GLY A 60 -1.68 17.96 1.53
C GLY A 60 -0.63 16.99 2.05
N ALA A 61 -0.43 15.84 1.39
CA ALA A 61 0.65 14.92 1.72
C ALA A 61 2.01 15.56 1.46
N LYS A 62 2.97 15.31 2.35
CA LYS A 62 4.35 15.82 2.25
C LYS A 62 5.36 14.67 2.21
N GLY A 63 6.52 14.94 1.63
CA GLY A 63 7.63 13.99 1.57
C GLY A 63 7.29 12.72 0.79
N LEU A 64 6.81 12.87 -0.45
CA LEU A 64 6.46 11.73 -1.29
C LEU A 64 7.71 11.05 -1.87
N ALA A 65 7.84 9.74 -1.64
CA ALA A 65 8.81 8.88 -2.28
C ALA A 65 8.10 7.88 -3.18
N VAL A 66 8.43 7.87 -4.46
CA VAL A 66 7.77 7.03 -5.46
C VAL A 66 8.71 5.98 -6.02
N THR A 67 8.28 4.73 -5.98
CA THR A 67 9.04 3.57 -6.45
C THR A 67 8.16 2.72 -7.36
N VAL A 68 8.60 2.53 -8.61
CA VAL A 68 7.96 1.58 -9.52
C VAL A 68 8.67 0.24 -9.38
N LYS A 69 7.93 -0.80 -8.99
CA LYS A 69 8.50 -2.14 -8.80
C LYS A 69 7.51 -3.23 -9.16
N ARG A 70 8.05 -4.40 -9.53
CA ARG A 70 7.24 -5.63 -9.64
C ARG A 70 7.10 -6.23 -8.25
N CYS A 71 5.89 -6.25 -7.73
CA CYS A 71 5.60 -6.84 -6.44
C CYS A 71 4.15 -7.34 -6.39
N LYS A 72 3.80 -7.97 -5.27
CA LYS A 72 2.42 -8.35 -4.93
C LYS A 72 2.12 -7.74 -3.56
N PRO A 73 1.57 -6.52 -3.49
CA PRO A 73 1.19 -5.93 -2.22
C PRO A 73 -0.01 -6.69 -1.63
N GLU A 74 0.05 -7.04 -0.35
CA GLU A 74 -1.08 -7.65 0.36
C GLU A 74 -2.14 -6.60 0.73
N ASN A 75 -1.74 -5.34 0.88
CA ASN A 75 -2.62 -4.21 1.19
C ASN A 75 -2.30 -3.04 0.26
N LEU A 76 -3.34 -2.40 -0.29
CA LEU A 76 -3.22 -1.27 -1.22
C LEU A 76 -2.89 0.04 -0.52
N THR A 77 -3.35 0.19 0.73
CA THR A 77 -3.06 1.33 1.57
C THR A 77 -2.58 0.82 2.92
N VAL A 78 -1.35 1.16 3.28
CA VAL A 78 -0.75 0.80 4.56
C VAL A 78 -0.55 2.10 5.33
N TYR A 79 -1.33 2.26 6.40
CA TYR A 79 -1.16 3.34 7.35
C TYR A 79 -0.11 2.89 8.37
N ASP A 80 0.91 3.69 8.58
CA ASP A 80 1.86 3.47 9.67
C ASP A 80 1.24 4.03 10.95
N ASP A 81 0.23 3.33 11.47
CA ASP A 81 -0.49 3.68 12.70
C ASP A 81 0.33 3.24 13.94
N SER A 82 1.64 3.50 13.96
CA SER A 82 2.53 3.02 15.03
C SER A 82 2.37 3.77 16.36
N LEU A 83 1.25 4.47 16.56
CA LEU A 83 0.81 4.98 17.85
C LEU A 83 -0.51 4.28 18.22
N ASP A 84 -0.45 3.46 19.28
CA ASP A 84 -1.55 2.74 19.95
C ASP A 84 -2.14 1.53 19.19
N PHE A 85 -1.80 0.27 19.49
CA PHE A 85 -2.00 -0.41 20.78
C PHE A 85 -0.86 -1.39 21.10
N LYS A 86 0.21 -0.88 21.74
CA LYS A 86 0.93 -1.72 22.71
C LYS A 86 0.21 -1.58 24.05
N PHE A 87 -1.00 -2.15 24.17
CA PHE A 87 -1.56 -2.36 25.50
C PHE A 87 -0.75 -3.50 26.11
N ASP A 88 0.12 -3.14 27.04
CA ASP A 88 1.00 -4.00 27.79
C ASP A 88 0.38 -5.35 28.15
N ARG A 89 0.83 -6.42 27.48
CA ARG A 89 0.91 -7.72 28.16
C ARG A 89 2.10 -7.66 29.11
N PHE A 90 1.92 -7.02 30.26
CA PHE A 90 2.74 -7.33 31.42
C PHE A 90 2.49 -8.80 31.78
N PRO A 91 3.51 -9.67 31.83
CA PRO A 91 3.36 -10.93 32.54
C PRO A 91 3.30 -10.57 34.02
N ALA A 92 2.12 -10.61 34.63
CA ALA A 92 2.00 -10.61 36.08
C ALA A 92 2.56 -11.94 36.60
N PHE A 93 3.87 -11.99 36.76
CA PHE A 93 4.52 -12.99 37.59
C PHE A 93 4.32 -12.57 39.05
N SER A 94 3.48 -13.28 39.78
CA SER A 94 3.67 -13.38 41.23
C SER A 94 3.17 -14.74 41.69
N GLY A 95 4.14 -15.59 42.04
CA GLY A 95 3.88 -16.88 42.64
C GLY A 95 3.12 -16.72 43.95
N GLN A 96 2.20 -17.65 44.20
CA GLN A 96 1.76 -17.98 45.54
C GLN A 96 1.99 -19.47 45.74
N THR A 97 3.18 -19.77 46.26
CA THR A 97 3.37 -20.86 47.22
C THR A 97 2.79 -20.41 48.55
N LEU A 98 1.74 -21.09 49.03
CA LEU A 98 1.66 -21.68 50.37
C LEU A 98 0.42 -22.59 50.45
#